data_AF-A0A8H3GGC4-F1
#
_entry.id   AF-A0A8H3GGC4-F1
#
_cell.length_a   1.000
_cell.length_b   1.000
_cell.length_c   1.000
_cell.angle_alpha   90.00
_cell.angle_beta   90.00
_cell.angle_gamma   90.00
#
_symmetry.space_group_name_H-M   'P 1'
#
loop_
_entity.id
_entity.type
_entity.pdbx_description
1 polymer ?
#
loop_
_entity_poly.entity_id
_entity_poly.type
_entity_poly.pdbx_seq_one_letter_code
_entity_poly.pdbx_strand_id
1 'polypeptide(L)'
;MASLALPLTRTSVRSAWTSRFFGFGLTARTPAPSGSTLRLAERLSALPSLRTLLELFPPIVLAVPKKKTSPSKKRMRSANKGLKDKTNIVNCAGCGAPKRAHHVCPQCFSEINRAWKASQRQAGPGISM
;
A
#
# COMPACT_ATOMS: atom_id res chain seq x y z
N MET A 1 -5.18 -28.77 -40.24
CA MET A 1 -4.24 -27.84 -40.90
C MET A 1 -4.35 -26.50 -40.18
N ALA A 2 -3.44 -26.00 -39.35
CA ALA A 2 -2.10 -26.39 -38.98
C ALA A 2 -1.86 -25.90 -37.54
N SER A 3 -1.19 -26.73 -36.73
CA SER A 3 -0.69 -26.37 -35.40
C SER A 3 0.75 -25.89 -35.55
N LEU A 4 1.06 -24.65 -35.18
CA LEU A 4 2.44 -24.17 -35.10
C LEU A 4 2.87 -24.11 -33.64
N ALA A 5 3.55 -25.16 -33.21
CA ALA A 5 4.32 -25.21 -31.98
C ALA A 5 5.70 -24.60 -32.23
N LEU A 6 6.09 -23.61 -31.42
CA LEU A 6 7.46 -23.09 -31.36
C LEU A 6 8.12 -23.60 -30.08
N PRO A 7 9.28 -24.28 -30.14
CA PRO A 7 10.02 -24.67 -28.95
C PRO A 7 10.92 -23.51 -28.50
N LEU A 8 10.65 -22.92 -27.33
CA LEU A 8 11.61 -22.05 -26.66
C LEU A 8 12.61 -22.91 -25.88
N THR A 9 13.84 -22.95 -26.37
CA THR A 9 14.97 -23.63 -25.73
C THR A 9 15.39 -22.88 -24.46
N ARG A 10 15.26 -23.57 -23.34
CA ARG A 10 15.61 -23.11 -21.99
C ARG A 10 17.10 -23.36 -21.77
N THR A 11 17.94 -22.35 -21.93
CA THR A 11 19.37 -22.43 -21.58
C THR A 11 19.54 -22.34 -20.06
N SER A 12 19.99 -23.44 -19.47
CA SER A 12 20.32 -23.57 -18.05
C SER A 12 21.76 -23.11 -17.82
N VAL A 13 21.98 -21.86 -17.42
CA VAL A 13 23.28 -21.40 -16.92
C VAL A 13 23.41 -21.84 -15.46
N ARG A 14 24.17 -22.92 -15.23
CA ARG A 14 24.58 -23.36 -13.90
C ARG A 14 25.66 -22.41 -13.38
N SER A 15 25.27 -21.48 -12.51
CA SER A 15 26.20 -20.62 -11.78
C SER A 15 26.92 -21.46 -10.72
N ALA A 16 28.19 -21.75 -10.95
CA ALA A 16 29.09 -22.30 -9.94
C ALA A 16 29.42 -21.20 -8.93
N TRP A 17 28.63 -21.12 -7.85
CA TRP A 17 29.00 -20.36 -6.66
C TRP A 17 30.09 -21.13 -5.93
N THR A 18 31.34 -20.84 -6.29
CA THR A 18 32.50 -21.27 -5.53
C THR A 18 32.49 -20.52 -4.20
N SER A 19 32.12 -21.24 -3.15
CA SER A 19 32.15 -20.79 -1.76
C SER A 19 33.60 -20.61 -1.31
N ARG A 20 34.19 -19.44 -1.58
CA ARG A 20 35.38 -18.98 -0.84
C ARG A 20 34.92 -18.47 0.53
N PHE A 21 34.63 -19.40 1.44
CA PHE A 21 34.56 -19.08 2.86
C PHE A 21 35.99 -18.80 3.32
N PHE A 22 36.31 -17.51 3.30
CA PHE A 22 37.42 -16.88 4.00
C PHE A 22 37.46 -17.40 5.46
N GLY A 23 38.46 -18.22 5.75
CA GLY A 23 38.89 -18.47 7.13
C GLY A 23 39.50 -17.20 7.68
N PHE A 24 38.74 -16.46 8.48
CA PHE A 24 39.24 -15.31 9.23
C PHE A 24 39.32 -15.73 10.70
N GLY A 25 40.43 -16.38 11.05
CA GLY A 25 40.82 -16.57 12.44
C GLY A 25 41.30 -15.24 13.01
N LEU A 26 40.46 -14.61 13.84
CA LEU A 26 40.81 -13.44 14.65
C LEU A 26 40.82 -13.86 16.12
N THR A 27 42.01 -14.04 16.69
CA THR A 27 42.22 -14.01 18.14
C THR A 27 42.21 -12.55 18.59
N ALA A 28 41.07 -12.04 19.04
CA ALA A 28 40.97 -10.71 19.63
C ALA A 28 41.32 -10.78 21.13
N ARG A 29 42.49 -10.23 21.49
CA ARG A 29 42.92 -9.97 22.87
C ARG A 29 42.27 -8.65 23.31
N THR A 30 41.34 -8.70 24.26
CA THR A 30 40.68 -7.51 24.80
C THR A 30 41.51 -6.89 25.93
N PRO A 31 41.79 -5.57 25.92
CA PRO A 31 42.27 -4.84 27.09
C PRO A 31 41.09 -4.41 27.98
N ALA A 32 41.29 -4.50 29.31
CA ALA A 32 40.31 -4.15 30.33
C ALA A 32 40.02 -2.64 30.38
N PRO A 33 38.76 -2.20 30.58
CA PRO A 33 38.43 -0.79 30.70
C PRO A 33 38.69 -0.26 32.13
N SER A 34 39.54 0.75 32.24
CA SER A 34 39.72 1.59 33.43
C SER A 34 38.49 2.51 33.62
N GLY A 35 37.97 2.53 34.84
CA GLY A 35 36.62 2.98 35.23
C GLY A 35 36.27 4.47 35.17
N SER A 36 36.83 5.24 34.22
CA SER A 36 36.60 6.69 34.13
C SER A 36 35.45 7.08 33.16
N THR A 37 34.99 6.17 32.30
CA THR A 37 33.98 6.46 31.27
C THR A 37 32.53 6.34 31.75
N LEU A 38 32.29 5.78 32.94
CA LEU A 38 30.94 5.52 33.45
C LEU A 38 30.17 6.79 33.85
N ARG A 39 30.85 7.93 34.07
CA ARG A 39 30.23 9.17 34.58
C ARG A 39 29.55 10.03 33.52
N LEU A 40 29.89 9.88 32.23
CA LEU A 40 29.27 10.67 31.15
C LEU A 40 27.93 10.06 30.71
N ALA A 41 27.84 8.73 30.66
CA ALA A 41 26.62 8.00 30.34
C ALA A 41 25.48 8.34 31.32
N GLU A 42 25.83 8.49 32.59
CA GLU A 42 24.87 8.79 33.66
C GLU A 42 24.30 10.22 33.55
N ARG A 43 25.12 11.20 33.14
CA ARG A 43 24.68 12.59 32.92
C ARG A 43 23.82 12.77 31.67
N LEU A 44 24.10 12.04 30.60
CA LEU A 44 23.28 12.07 29.37
C LEU A 44 21.90 11.43 29.59
N SER A 45 21.82 10.45 30.49
CA SER A 45 20.54 9.87 30.91
C SER A 45 19.67 10.88 31.68
N ALA A 46 20.22 11.91 32.31
CA ALA A 46 19.44 12.82 33.16
C ALA A 46 18.64 13.89 32.37
N LEU A 47 18.87 14.00 31.06
CA LEU A 47 18.12 14.92 30.20
C LEU A 47 16.77 14.28 29.83
N PRO A 48 15.63 14.86 30.24
CA PRO A 48 14.31 14.24 30.07
C PRO A 48 13.97 14.01 28.60
N SER A 49 14.47 14.85 27.69
CA SER A 49 14.30 14.70 26.24
C SER A 49 15.04 13.49 25.65
N LEU A 50 16.21 13.13 26.19
CA LEU A 50 17.02 12.02 25.70
C LEU A 50 16.52 10.66 26.22
N ARG A 51 15.95 10.60 27.43
CA ARG A 51 15.29 9.37 27.94
C ARG A 51 14.13 8.95 27.05
N THR A 52 13.26 9.90 26.69
CA THR A 52 12.10 9.63 25.83
C THR A 52 12.50 9.16 24.43
N LEU A 53 13.61 9.71 23.90
CA LEU A 53 14.18 9.27 22.62
C LEU A 53 14.75 7.85 22.72
N LEU A 54 15.47 7.54 23.79
CA LEU A 54 16.07 6.22 24.04
C LEU A 54 15.02 5.11 24.21
N GLU A 55 13.87 5.42 24.81
CA GLU A 55 12.72 4.50 24.91
C GLU A 55 12.00 4.27 23.58
N LEU A 56 12.05 5.25 22.66
CA LEU A 56 11.37 5.17 21.36
C LEU A 56 12.20 4.47 20.29
N PHE A 57 13.53 4.44 20.42
CA PHE A 57 14.42 3.79 19.44
C PHE A 57 14.25 2.26 19.32
N PRO A 58 14.14 1.46 20.39
CA PRO A 58 14.00 0.00 20.29
C PRO A 58 12.82 -0.46 19.43
N PRO A 59 11.57 0.04 19.62
CA PRO A 59 10.45 -0.39 18.79
C PRO A 59 10.62 0.10 17.34
N ILE A 60 11.14 1.30 17.11
CA ILE A 60 11.32 1.84 15.75
C ILE A 60 12.41 1.05 15.00
N VAL A 61 13.55 0.78 15.61
CA VAL A 61 14.68 0.09 14.97
C VAL A 61 14.38 -1.39 14.75
N LEU A 62 13.63 -2.03 15.66
CA LEU A 62 13.24 -3.43 15.52
C LEU A 62 12.03 -3.66 14.59
N ALA A 63 11.16 -2.65 14.41
CA ALA A 63 9.98 -2.74 13.53
C ALA A 63 10.30 -2.50 12.04
N VAL A 64 11.57 -2.31 11.66
CA VAL A 64 11.95 -2.12 10.24
C VAL A 64 11.99 -3.47 9.51
N PRO A 65 11.47 -3.55 8.26
CA PRO A 65 11.61 -4.74 7.44
C PRO A 65 13.07 -5.19 7.32
N LYS A 66 13.38 -6.37 7.84
CA LYS A 66 14.75 -6.90 7.85
C LYS A 66 15.36 -7.03 6.45
N LYS A 67 14.52 -7.31 5.45
CA LYS A 67 14.91 -7.50 4.05
C LYS A 67 13.84 -6.95 3.10
N LYS A 68 14.28 -6.41 1.96
CA LYS A 68 13.40 -6.02 0.86
C LYS A 68 12.64 -7.26 0.35
N THR A 69 11.33 -7.13 0.17
CA THR A 69 10.52 -8.24 -0.35
C THR A 69 10.84 -8.52 -1.82
N SER A 70 10.92 -9.80 -2.22
CA SER A 70 11.17 -10.16 -3.62
C SER A 70 10.05 -9.68 -4.54
N PRO A 71 10.34 -9.38 -5.83
CA PRO A 71 9.34 -8.98 -6.80
C PRO A 71 8.17 -9.97 -6.92
N SER A 72 8.47 -11.28 -6.85
CA SER A 72 7.46 -12.34 -6.86
C SER A 72 6.50 -12.25 -5.65
N LYS A 73 7.05 -12.15 -4.43
CA LYS A 73 6.25 -12.00 -3.19
C LYS A 73 5.41 -10.71 -3.22
N LYS A 74 5.93 -9.62 -3.79
CA LYS A 74 5.17 -8.38 -3.99
C LYS A 74 3.99 -8.58 -4.95
N ARG A 75 4.23 -9.23 -6.09
CA ARG A 75 3.20 -9.50 -7.12
C ARG A 75 2.10 -10.42 -6.60
N MET A 76 2.45 -11.47 -5.87
CA MET A 76 1.46 -12.38 -5.25
C MET A 76 0.55 -11.64 -4.27
N ARG A 77 1.10 -10.73 -3.44
CA ARG A 77 0.30 -9.92 -2.52
C ARG A 77 -0.62 -8.91 -3.23
N SER A 78 -0.25 -8.42 -4.42
CA SER A 78 -1.09 -7.50 -5.18
C SER A 78 -2.15 -8.19 -6.03
N ALA A 79 -1.98 -9.48 -6.35
CA ALA A 79 -2.89 -10.21 -7.24
C ALA A 79 -4.34 -10.24 -6.73
N ASN A 80 -4.53 -10.32 -5.41
CA ASN A 80 -5.86 -10.41 -4.78
C ASN A 80 -6.59 -9.06 -4.66
N LYS A 81 -5.99 -7.96 -5.16
CA LYS A 81 -6.53 -6.59 -5.01
C LYS A 81 -7.19 -6.07 -6.30
N GLY A 82 -7.59 -6.96 -7.21
CA GLY A 82 -8.29 -6.58 -8.45
C GLY A 82 -9.64 -5.92 -8.18
N LEU A 83 -10.07 -5.03 -9.09
CA LEU A 83 -11.41 -4.47 -9.06
C LEU A 83 -12.41 -5.57 -9.39
N LYS A 84 -13.44 -5.74 -8.54
CA LYS A 84 -14.52 -6.70 -8.80
C LYS A 84 -15.49 -6.10 -9.82
N ASP A 85 -15.87 -6.91 -10.80
CA ASP A 85 -16.88 -6.53 -11.78
C ASP A 85 -18.25 -6.35 -11.13
N LYS A 86 -19.00 -5.37 -11.61
CA LYS A 86 -20.33 -5.03 -11.09
C LYS A 86 -21.37 -5.61 -12.05
N THR A 87 -22.07 -6.65 -11.63
CA THR A 87 -23.16 -7.29 -12.39
C THR A 87 -24.50 -6.56 -12.25
N ASN A 88 -24.60 -5.62 -11.32
CA ASN A 88 -25.84 -4.93 -10.94
C ASN A 88 -26.16 -3.73 -11.85
N ILE A 89 -26.01 -3.88 -13.16
CA ILE A 89 -26.30 -2.81 -14.14
C ILE A 89 -27.54 -3.24 -14.93
N VAL A 90 -28.57 -2.39 -14.90
CA VAL A 90 -29.85 -2.61 -15.58
C VAL A 90 -30.21 -1.38 -16.41
N ASN A 91 -31.02 -1.54 -17.45
CA ASN A 91 -31.46 -0.41 -18.27
C ASN A 91 -32.56 0.39 -17.56
N CYS A 92 -32.57 1.70 -17.74
CA CYS A 92 -33.63 2.56 -17.22
C CYS A 92 -34.91 2.42 -18.05
N ALA A 93 -36.08 2.28 -17.40
CA ALA A 93 -37.37 2.18 -18.08
C ALA A 93 -37.83 3.49 -18.75
N GLY A 94 -37.32 4.65 -18.32
CA GLY A 94 -37.67 5.95 -18.90
C GLY A 94 -36.80 6.31 -20.10
N CYS A 95 -35.48 6.37 -19.91
CA CYS A 95 -34.53 6.87 -20.92
C CYS A 95 -33.68 5.77 -21.59
N GLY A 96 -33.79 4.50 -21.18
CA GLY A 96 -32.98 3.40 -21.72
C GLY A 96 -31.51 3.38 -21.28
N ALA A 97 -30.98 4.44 -20.67
CA ALA A 97 -29.58 4.51 -20.23
C ALA A 97 -29.26 3.46 -19.13
N PRO A 98 -28.02 2.94 -19.06
CA PRO A 98 -27.62 1.99 -18.03
C PRO A 98 -27.60 2.67 -16.66
N LYS A 99 -28.24 2.03 -15.68
CA LYS A 99 -28.28 2.46 -14.29
C LYS A 99 -27.94 1.31 -13.35
N ARG A 100 -27.69 1.60 -12.08
CA ARG A 100 -27.51 0.56 -11.06
C ARG A 100 -28.86 -0.03 -10.66
N ALA A 101 -28.90 -1.33 -10.38
CA ALA A 101 -30.08 -1.98 -9.82
C ALA A 101 -30.50 -1.31 -8.49
N HIS A 102 -31.80 -1.14 -8.28
CA HIS A 102 -32.40 -0.46 -7.11
C HIS A 102 -32.08 1.03 -6.92
N HIS A 103 -31.35 1.66 -7.84
CA HIS A 103 -31.09 3.10 -7.81
C HIS A 103 -31.94 3.85 -8.85
N VAL A 104 -32.22 5.12 -8.54
CA VAL A 104 -32.80 6.07 -9.49
C VAL A 104 -31.79 6.35 -10.60
N CYS A 105 -32.28 6.53 -11.83
CA CYS A 105 -31.40 6.86 -12.96
C CYS A 105 -30.80 8.26 -12.78
N PRO A 106 -29.46 8.41 -12.89
CA PRO A 106 -28.81 9.72 -12.70
C PRO A 106 -29.21 10.74 -13.78
N GLN A 107 -29.48 10.28 -15.01
CA GLN A 107 -29.89 11.15 -16.12
C GLN A 107 -31.31 11.68 -15.90
N CYS A 108 -32.30 10.80 -15.77
CA CYS A 108 -33.69 11.20 -15.53
C CYS A 108 -33.81 12.07 -14.27
N PHE A 109 -33.12 11.72 -13.18
CA PHE A 109 -33.15 12.52 -11.96
C PHE A 109 -32.60 13.93 -12.20
N SER A 110 -31.52 14.06 -12.96
CA SER A 110 -30.93 15.38 -13.28
C SER A 110 -31.87 16.24 -14.11
N GLU A 111 -32.54 15.65 -15.11
CA GLU A 111 -33.49 16.36 -15.97
C GLU A 111 -34.73 16.83 -15.19
N ILE A 112 -35.35 15.93 -14.42
CA ILE A 112 -36.52 16.25 -13.60
C ILE A 112 -36.18 17.33 -12.58
N ASN A 113 -35.03 17.20 -11.90
CA ASN A 113 -34.61 18.17 -10.90
C ASN A 113 -34.29 19.55 -11.51
N ARG A 114 -33.72 19.60 -12.72
CA ARG A 114 -33.50 20.85 -13.45
C ARG A 114 -34.82 21.50 -13.86
N ALA A 115 -35.76 20.72 -14.36
CA ALA A 115 -37.09 21.20 -14.73
C ALA A 115 -37.85 21.76 -13.52
N TRP A 116 -37.87 21.05 -12.39
CA TRP A 116 -38.49 21.52 -11.15
C TRP A 116 -37.84 22.79 -10.59
N LYS A 117 -36.52 22.90 -10.65
CA LYS A 117 -35.83 24.14 -10.22
C LYS A 117 -36.11 25.30 -11.16
N ALA A 118 -36.22 25.06 -12.46
CA ALA A 118 -36.58 26.10 -13.44
C ALA A 118 -38.01 26.61 -13.21
N SER A 119 -38.98 25.73 -12.97
CA SER A 119 -40.35 26.13 -12.67
C SER A 119 -40.46 26.91 -11.36
N GLN A 120 -39.73 26.50 -10.31
CA GLN A 120 -39.70 27.25 -9.04
C GLN A 120 -39.09 28.65 -9.19
N ARG A 121 -38.06 28.83 -10.03
CA ARG A 121 -37.48 30.15 -10.30
C ARG A 121 -38.46 31.06 -11.04
N GLN A 122 -39.25 30.50 -11.96
CA GLN A 122 -40.28 31.24 -12.70
C GLN A 122 -41.48 31.62 -11.83
N ALA A 123 -41.82 30.78 -10.86
CA ALA A 123 -42.89 31.06 -9.89
C ALA A 123 -42.55 32.20 -8.91
N GLY A 124 -41.29 32.69 -8.89
CA GLY A 124 -40.80 33.68 -7.93
C GLY A 124 -40.83 33.17 -6.48
N PRO A 125 -40.34 33.94 -5.48
CA PRO A 125 -40.60 33.66 -4.08
C PRO A 125 -42.08 33.94 -3.77
N GLY A 126 -42.96 33.08 -4.27
CA GLY A 126 -44.35 33.03 -3.86
C GLY A 126 -44.40 32.47 -2.45
N ILE A 127 -44.64 33.36 -1.48
CA ILE A 127 -45.10 33.02 -0.14
C ILE A 127 -46.36 32.16 -0.32
N SER A 128 -46.24 30.85 -0.24
CA SER A 128 -47.39 29.96 -0.15
C SER A 128 -47.82 29.89 1.31
N MET A 129 -48.90 30.60 1.63
CA MET A 129 -49.76 30.36 2.80
C MET A 129 -50.23 28.91 2.85
#